data_AF-A0A496BJR5-F1
#
_entry.id   AF-A0A496BJR5-F1
#
_cell.length_a   1.000
_cell.length_b   1.000
_cell.length_c   1.000
_cell.angle_alpha   90.00
_cell.angle_beta   90.00
_cell.angle_gamma   90.00
#
_symmetry.space_group_name_H-M   'P 1'
#
loop_
_entity.id
_entity.type
_entity.pdbx_description
1 polymer ?
#
loop_
_entity_poly.entity_id
_entity_poly.type
_entity_poly.pdbx_seq_one_letter_code
_entity_poly.pdbx_strand_id
1 'polypeptide(L)' 'MLNSVWKHRQAIVLATLLLFVFASPMALAEEKIQWAESVEKGFAEAKKTGKPIMMDFYTEW' A
#
# COMPACT_ATOMS: atom_id res chain seq x y z
N MET A 1 10.88 -38.67 -21.37
CA MET A 1 10.13 -37.41 -21.60
C MET A 1 9.16 -37.05 -20.46
N LEU A 2 8.42 -38.00 -19.88
CA LEU A 2 7.40 -37.75 -18.84
C LEU A 2 7.91 -37.00 -17.59
N ASN A 3 9.13 -37.32 -17.12
CA ASN A 3 9.77 -36.66 -15.98
C ASN A 3 10.15 -35.20 -16.21
N SER A 4 10.39 -34.80 -17.45
CA SER A 4 10.78 -33.41 -17.76
C SER A 4 9.56 -32.51 -17.71
N VAL A 5 8.47 -32.92 -18.36
CA VAL A 5 7.19 -32.18 -18.40
C VAL A 5 6.61 -31.99 -17.00
N TRP A 6 6.72 -33.01 -16.14
CA TRP A 6 6.24 -32.94 -14.75
C TRP A 6 7.05 -31.95 -13.89
N LYS A 7 8.38 -31.94 -14.04
CA LYS A 7 9.25 -30.95 -13.37
C LYS A 7 9.00 -29.52 -13.84
N HIS A 8 8.75 -29.32 -15.14
CA HIS A 8 8.42 -28.01 -15.69
C HIS A 8 7.08 -27.49 -15.18
N ARG A 9 6.06 -28.36 -15.08
CA ARG A 9 4.77 -28.02 -14.46
C ARG A 9 4.94 -27.61 -12.99
N GLN A 10 5.73 -28.35 -12.22
CA GLN A 10 6.00 -27.99 -10.82
C GLN A 10 6.74 -26.65 -10.70
N ALA A 11 7.72 -26.39 -11.57
CA ALA A 11 8.44 -25.13 -11.59
C ALA A 11 7.53 -23.94 -11.90
N ILE A 12 6.59 -24.07 -12.84
CA ILE A 12 5.62 -23.02 -13.18
C ILE A 12 4.65 -22.74 -12.02
N VAL A 13 4.17 -23.79 -11.35
CA VAL A 13 3.29 -23.65 -10.18
C VAL A 13 4.03 -22.99 -9.01
N LEU A 14 5.29 -23.36 -8.77
CA LEU A 14 6.11 -22.70 -7.75
C LEU A 14 6.39 -21.23 -8.10
N ALA A 15 6.73 -20.93 -9.35
CA ALA A 15 7.01 -19.57 -9.80
C ALA A 15 5.77 -18.66 -9.68
N THR A 16 4.59 -19.17 -10.02
CA THR A 16 3.33 -18.44 -9.87
C THR A 16 2.98 -18.21 -8.40
N LEU A 17 3.12 -19.21 -7.53
CA LEU A 17 2.93 -19.06 -6.08
C LEU A 17 3.90 -18.02 -5.48
N LEU A 18 5.17 -18.06 -5.87
CA LEU A 18 6.16 -17.08 -5.42
C LEU A 18 5.77 -15.66 -5.86
N LEU A 19 5.31 -15.48 -7.11
CA LEU A 19 4.81 -14.21 -7.63
C LEU A 19 3.65 -13.66 -6.80
N PHE A 20 2.68 -14.50 -6.42
CA PHE A 20 1.58 -14.07 -5.54
C PHE A 20 2.05 -13.67 -4.14
N VAL A 21 2.99 -14.41 -3.56
CA VAL A 21 3.55 -14.10 -2.23
C VAL A 21 4.32 -12.78 -2.23
N PHE A 22 5.12 -12.50 -3.27
CA PHE A 22 5.92 -11.28 -3.35
C PHE A 22 5.14 -10.05 -3.83
N ALA A 23 4.05 -10.21 -4.58
CA ALA A 23 3.22 -9.09 -5.03
C ALA A 23 2.26 -8.56 -3.95
N SER A 24 1.92 -9.38 -2.94
CA SER A 24 0.88 -9.06 -1.96
C SER A 24 1.26 -8.07 -0.83
N PRO A 25 2.47 -8.07 -0.23
CA PRO A 25 2.70 -7.31 1.00
C PRO A 25 2.81 -5.80 0.81
N MET A 26 2.99 -5.31 -0.43
CA MET A 26 3.13 -3.88 -0.71
C MET A 26 1.79 -3.16 -0.88
N ALA A 27 0.70 -3.89 -1.12
CA ALA A 27 -0.62 -3.32 -1.41
C ALA A 27 -1.50 -3.11 -0.16
N LEU A 28 -1.08 -3.61 1.01
CA LEU A 28 -1.87 -3.62 2.25
C LEU A 28 -1.21 -2.85 3.41
N ALA A 29 -0.34 -1.89 3.11
CA ALA A 29 0.03 -0.91 4.12
C ALA A 29 -1.14 0.08 4.25
N GLU A 30 -1.99 -0.13 5.26
CA GLU A 30 -3.01 0.83 5.65
C GLU A 30 -2.30 2.12 6.09
N GLU A 31 -2.23 3.09 5.19
CA GLU A 31 -1.56 4.36 5.45
C GLU A 31 -2.42 5.14 6.45
N LYS A 32 -1.95 5.23 7.70
CA LYS A 32 -2.61 6.02 8.73
C LYS A 32 -2.67 7.48 8.27
N ILE A 33 -3.82 8.12 8.50
CA ILE A 33 -3.98 9.56 8.29
C ILE A 33 -2.89 10.29 9.06
N GLN A 34 -2.06 11.05 8.34
CA GLN A 34 -1.02 11.89 8.92
C GLN A 34 -1.62 13.26 9.19
N TRP A 35 -2.09 13.48 10.42
CA TRP A 35 -2.58 14.77 10.85
C TRP A 35 -1.43 15.79 10.87
N ALA A 36 -1.69 16.98 10.32
CA ALA A 36 -0.73 18.07 10.41
C ALA A 36 -0.61 18.53 11.88
N GLU A 37 0.62 18.80 12.33
CA GLU A 37 0.88 19.27 13.70
C GLU A 37 0.22 20.62 14.03
N SER A 38 -0.10 21.41 13.01
CA SER A 38 -0.81 22.67 13.15
C SER A 38 -1.62 22.99 11.90
N VAL A 39 -2.57 23.92 12.07
CA VAL A 39 -3.41 24.42 10.98
C VAL A 39 -2.56 25.05 9.88
N GLU A 40 -1.55 25.88 10.23
CA GLU A 40 -0.67 26.56 9.28
C GLU A 40 0.14 25.58 8.43
N LYS A 41 0.66 24.51 9.05
CA LYS A 41 1.36 23.44 8.32
C LYS A 41 0.42 22.71 7.37
N GLY A 42 -0.82 22.43 7.79
CA GLY A 42 -1.86 21.86 6.95
C GLY A 42 -2.17 22.72 5.72
N PHE A 43 -2.31 24.04 5.91
CA PHE A 43 -2.51 24.99 4.81
C PHE A 43 -1.30 25.07 3.86
N ALA A 44 -0.09 25.08 4.40
CA ALA A 44 1.13 25.11 3.59
C ALA A 44 1.25 23.87 2.69
N GLU A 45 0.98 22.68 3.24
CA GLU A 45 1.02 21.42 2.50
C GLU A 45 -0.10 21.31 1.48
N ALA A 46 -1.33 21.74 1.81
CA ALA A 46 -2.44 21.80 0.87
C ALA A 46 -2.15 22.73 -0.32
N LYS A 47 -1.56 23.90 -0.05
CA LYS A 47 -1.13 24.83 -1.10
C LYS A 47 -0.04 24.22 -1.99
N LYS A 48 0.92 23.50 -1.39
CA LYS A 48 2.03 22.85 -2.11
C LYS A 48 1.56 21.68 -2.99
N THR A 49 0.62 20.89 -2.48
CA THR A 49 0.16 19.65 -3.14
C THR A 49 -1.07 19.85 -4.02
N GLY A 50 -1.79 20.96 -3.87
CA GLY A 50 -3.09 21.20 -4.51
C GLY A 50 -4.22 20.33 -3.95
N LYS A 51 -3.99 19.64 -2.82
CA LYS A 51 -5.00 18.80 -2.17
C LYS A 51 -5.97 19.66 -1.34
N PRO A 52 -7.25 19.27 -1.26
CA PRO A 52 -8.20 19.93 -0.37
C PRO A 52 -7.84 19.69 1.10
N ILE A 53 -8.29 20.59 1.98
CA ILE A 53 -8.10 20.49 3.43
C ILE A 53 -9.32 19.86 4.07
N MET A 54 -9.10 18.87 4.93
CA MET A 54 -10.09 18.38 5.89
C MET A 54 -9.71 18.90 7.28
N MET A 55 -10.67 19.54 7.96
CA MET A 55 -10.52 19.95 9.35
C MET A 55 -11.49 19.14 10.20
N ASP A 56 -10.97 18.52 11.25
CA ASP A 56 -11.76 17.80 12.24
C ASP A 56 -11.80 18.61 13.53
N PHE A 57 -13.01 19.03 13.91
CA PHE A 57 -13.26 19.78 15.15
C PHE A 57 -13.92 18.81 16.13
N TYR A 58 -13.11 18.21 16.99
CA TYR A 58 -13.58 17.26 17.99
C TYR A 58 -13.14 17.66 19.39
N THR A 59 -13.77 17.04 20.37
CA THR A 59 -13.37 17.17 21.77
C THR A 59 -13.55 15.83 22.48
N GLU A 60 -12.68 15.54 23.45
CA GLU A 60 -12.64 14.22 24.11
C GLU A 60 -13.51 14.15 25.38
N TRP A 61 -14.10 15.28 25.80
CA TRP A 61 -14.83 15.44 27.05
C TRP A 61 -16.36 15.45 26.88
#